data_AF-A0A7U4XTL8-F1
#
_entry.id   AF-A0A7U4XTL8-F1
#
_cell.length_a   1.000
_cell.length_b   1.000
_cell.length_c   1.000
_cell.angle_alpha   90.00
_cell.angle_beta   90.00
_cell.angle_gamma   90.00
#
_symmetry.space_group_name_H-M   'P 1'
#
loop_
_entity.id
_entity.type
_entity.pdbx_description
1 polymer ?
#
loop_
_entity_poly.entity_id
_entity_poly.type
_entity_poly.pdbx_seq_one_letter_code
_entity_poly.pdbx_strand_id
1 'polypeptide(L)'
;MFNNRFCYRIAKEAEVGWSEELKDYCEAYIETTMQTKKEIPEELKSDIAENLKIGLAGTLDTNRKYLEYIEPDEYDQYVED
;
A
#
# COMPACT_ATOMS: atom_id res chain seq x y z
N MET A 1 -20.75 2.02 1.23
CA MET A 1 -19.42 1.63 1.75
C MET A 1 -18.40 2.14 0.76
N PHE A 2 -17.28 2.66 1.24
CA PHE A 2 -16.18 3.12 0.39
C PHE A 2 -14.96 2.24 0.67
N ASN A 3 -14.57 1.44 -0.32
CA ASN A 3 -13.49 0.47 -0.19
C ASN A 3 -12.23 1.05 -0.83
N ASN A 4 -11.10 0.88 -0.16
CA ASN A 4 -9.80 1.31 -0.66
C ASN A 4 -8.82 0.16 -0.53
N ARG A 5 -7.96 0.05 -1.53
CA ARG A 5 -6.93 -0.97 -1.61
C ARG A 5 -5.59 -0.30 -1.83
N PHE A 6 -4.63 -0.61 -0.98
CA PHE A 6 -3.29 -0.04 -1.01
C PHE A 6 -2.26 -1.16 -1.03
N CYS A 7 -1.41 -1.17 -2.04
CA CYS A 7 -0.34 -2.15 -2.20
C CYS A 7 1.01 -1.46 -2.09
N TYR A 8 1.97 -2.11 -1.45
CA TYR A 8 3.31 -1.57 -1.26
C TYR A 8 4.37 -2.64 -1.50
N ARG A 9 5.51 -2.23 -2.06
CA ARG A 9 6.75 -3.01 -2.06
C ARG A 9 7.68 -2.45 -0.99
N ILE A 10 8.22 -3.36 -0.19
CA ILE A 10 9.18 -3.09 0.87
C ILE A 10 10.49 -3.74 0.41
N ALA A 11 11.47 -2.91 0.06
CA ALA A 11 12.78 -3.41 -0.34
C ALA A 11 13.42 -4.20 0.81
N LYS A 12 13.89 -5.43 0.54
CA LYS A 12 14.60 -6.25 1.55
C LYS A 12 15.94 -5.66 1.95
N GLU A 13 16.41 -4.60 1.28
CA GLU A 13 17.48 -3.71 1.73
C GLU A 13 17.29 -3.17 3.15
N ALA A 14 16.05 -3.15 3.63
CA ALA A 14 15.70 -2.82 5.01
C ALA A 14 16.13 -3.90 6.03
N GLU A 15 16.46 -5.11 5.59
CA GLU A 15 16.85 -6.25 6.43
C GLU A 15 18.38 -6.33 6.61
N VAL A 16 18.81 -6.66 7.84
CA VAL A 16 20.23 -6.85 8.15
C VAL A 16 20.74 -8.12 7.46
N GLY A 17 21.68 -7.98 6.51
CA GLY A 17 22.29 -9.10 5.77
C GLY A 17 21.88 -9.19 4.29
N TRP A 18 21.18 -8.17 3.77
CA TRP A 18 20.78 -8.09 2.36
C TRP A 18 21.97 -8.02 1.37
N SER A 19 21.79 -8.63 0.20
CA SER A 19 22.76 -8.66 -0.91
C SER A 19 22.25 -7.85 -2.10
N GLU A 20 23.05 -6.91 -2.60
CA GLU A 20 22.73 -6.03 -3.74
C GLU A 20 22.39 -6.76 -5.05
N GLU A 21 22.80 -8.02 -5.19
CA GLU A 21 22.55 -8.82 -6.39
C GLU A 21 21.09 -9.27 -6.54
N LEU A 22 20.33 -9.32 -5.45
CA LEU A 22 18.92 -9.71 -5.44
C LEU A 22 18.09 -8.47 -5.14
N LYS A 23 17.44 -7.89 -6.16
CA LYS A 23 16.40 -6.86 -6.02
C LYS A 23 15.12 -7.44 -5.42
N ASP A 24 15.27 -8.08 -4.27
CA ASP A 24 14.20 -8.71 -3.54
C ASP A 24 13.39 -7.65 -2.80
N TYR A 25 12.07 -7.80 -2.85
CA TYR A 25 11.12 -7.02 -2.10
C TYR A 25 10.10 -7.96 -1.45
N CYS A 26 9.47 -7.49 -0.38
CA CYS A 26 8.25 -8.06 0.17
C CYS A 26 7.08 -7.17 -0.25
N GLU A 27 5.94 -7.77 -0.59
CA GLU A 27 4.74 -7.00 -0.92
C GLU A 27 3.79 -6.97 0.28
N ALA A 28 3.14 -5.83 0.50
CA ALA A 28 2.15 -5.63 1.55
C ALA A 28 0.83 -5.18 0.93
N TYR A 29 -0.25 -5.89 1.26
CA TYR A 29 -1.61 -5.59 0.85
C TYR A 29 -2.43 -5.07 2.04
N ILE A 30 -3.02 -3.90 1.89
CA ILE A 30 -3.91 -3.32 2.90
C ILE A 30 -5.24 -2.95 2.23
N GLU A 31 -6.31 -3.61 2.66
CA GLU A 31 -7.68 -3.25 2.28
C GLU A 31 -8.39 -2.58 3.45
N THR A 32 -9.10 -1.50 3.16
CA THR A 32 -9.92 -0.79 4.14
C THR A 32 -11.32 -0.54 3.63
N THR A 33 -12.29 -0.66 4.52
CA THR A 33 -13.70 -0.34 4.25
C THR A 33 -14.15 0.78 5.16
N MET A 34 -14.51 1.93 4.60
CA MET A 34 -15.09 3.03 5.35
C MET A 34 -16.62 2.93 5.38
N GLN A 35 -17.17 2.98 6.59
CA GLN A 35 -18.61 3.05 6.82
C GLN A 35 -19.02 4.46 7.23
N THR A 36 -19.93 5.06 6.47
CA THR A 36 -20.45 6.41 6.71
C THR A 36 -21.96 6.37 6.78
N LYS A 37 -22.56 7.27 7.57
CA LYS A 37 -24.03 7.42 7.67
C LYS A 37 -24.65 8.04 6.42
N LYS A 38 -23.85 8.75 5.63
CA LYS A 38 -24.24 9.41 4.37
C LYS A 38 -23.24 9.06 3.29
N GLU A 39 -23.65 9.18 2.04
CA GLU A 39 -22.75 9.02 0.90
C GLU A 39 -21.62 10.06 0.95
N ILE A 40 -20.42 9.62 0.60
CA ILE A 40 -19.24 10.49 0.48
C ILE A 40 -19.31 11.10 -0.93
N PRO A 41 -19.24 12.45 -1.06
CA PRO A 41 -19.17 13.09 -2.37
C PRO A 41 -17.99 12.58 -3.21
N GLU A 42 -18.21 12.35 -4.51
CA GLU A 42 -17.20 11.77 -5.40
C GLU A 42 -15.91 12.59 -5.43
N GLU A 43 -16.03 13.91 -5.40
CA GLU A 43 -14.91 14.85 -5.40
C GLU A 43 -14.00 14.71 -4.17
N LEU A 44 -14.53 14.21 -3.05
CA LEU A 44 -13.77 14.01 -1.81
C LEU A 44 -13.17 12.60 -1.69
N LYS A 45 -13.63 11.63 -2.49
CA LYS A 45 -13.16 10.24 -2.36
C LYS A 45 -11.68 10.12 -2.68
N SER A 46 -11.20 10.86 -3.69
CA SER A 46 -9.78 10.88 -4.06
C SER A 46 -8.92 11.41 -2.91
N ASP A 47 -9.30 12.55 -2.33
CA ASP A 47 -8.57 13.17 -1.21
C ASP A 47 -8.56 12.25 0.01
N ILE A 48 -9.67 11.56 0.30
CA ILE A 48 -9.76 10.60 1.40
C ILE A 48 -8.85 9.41 1.13
N ALA A 49 -8.89 8.83 -0.07
CA ALA A 49 -8.05 7.69 -0.44
C ALA A 49 -6.56 8.04 -0.33
N GLU A 50 -6.14 9.21 -0.78
CA GLU A 50 -4.74 9.66 -0.69
C GLU A 50 -4.29 9.84 0.77
N ASN A 51 -5.14 10.44 1.61
CA ASN A 51 -4.84 10.57 3.04
C ASN A 51 -4.75 9.21 3.74
N LEU A 52 -5.64 8.27 3.41
CA LEU A 52 -5.59 6.91 3.93
C LEU A 52 -4.31 6.18 3.49
N LYS A 53 -3.93 6.32 2.22
CA LYS A 53 -2.67 5.76 1.69
C LYS A 53 -1.48 6.21 2.54
N ILE A 54 -1.32 7.52 2.75
CA ILE A 54 -0.21 8.08 3.52
C ILE A 54 -0.25 7.62 4.99
N GLY A 55 -1.43 7.59 5.59
CA GLY A 55 -1.61 7.16 6.99
C GLY A 55 -1.25 5.68 7.19
N LEU A 56 -1.73 4.80 6.31
CA LEU A 56 -1.51 3.35 6.39
C LEU A 56 -0.08 2.96 6.00
N ALA A 57 0.56 3.68 5.08
CA ALA A 57 1.99 3.52 4.83
C ALA A 57 2.83 3.70 6.12
N GLY A 58 2.39 4.59 7.01
CA GLY A 58 3.02 4.80 8.31
C GLY A 58 2.89 3.63 9.29
N THR A 59 1.95 2.70 9.09
CA THR A 59 1.75 1.55 10.00
C THR A 59 2.66 0.37 9.67
N LEU A 60 3.34 0.37 8.51
CA LEU A 60 4.19 -0.74 8.06
C LEU A 60 5.56 -0.81 8.76
N ASP A 61 5.78 -0.02 9.82
CA ASP A 61 7.00 0.06 10.66
C ASP A 61 8.31 -0.07 9.87
N THR A 62 8.35 0.55 8.69
CA THR A 62 9.47 0.49 7.73
C THR A 62 9.91 1.91 7.42
N ASN A 63 11.22 2.10 7.20
CA ASN A 63 11.72 3.38 6.73
C ASN A 63 11.14 3.71 5.36
N ARG A 64 10.47 4.86 5.22
CA ARG A 64 9.80 5.30 3.98
C ARG A 64 10.67 5.23 2.73
N LYS A 65 11.99 5.35 2.84
CA LYS A 65 12.90 5.23 1.69
C LYS A 65 12.91 3.83 1.04
N TYR A 66 12.47 2.81 1.76
CA TYR A 66 12.37 1.43 1.30
C TYR A 66 10.94 1.02 0.95
N LEU A 67 9.98 1.94 1.11
CA LEU A 67 8.58 1.71 0.83
C LEU A 67 8.23 2.36 -0.51
N GLU A 68 7.82 1.53 -1.46
CA GLU A 68 7.29 1.94 -2.75
C GLU A 68 5.80 1.62 -2.79
N TYR A 69 4.97 2.58 -3.21
CA TYR A 69 3.57 2.28 -3.50
C TYR A 69 3.48 1.69 -4.91
N ILE A 70 2.74 0.59 -5.05
CA ILE A 70 2.43 -0.03 -6.33
C ILE A 70 0.92 -0.04 -6.55
N GLU A 71 0.51 0.05 -7.81
CA GLU A 71 -0.91 0.01 -8.13
C GLU A 71 -1.47 -1.39 -7.83
N PRO A 72 -2.75 -1.47 -7.40
CA PRO A 72 -3.51 -2.71 -7.33
C PRO A 72 -3.25 -3.66 -8.50
N ASP A 73 -3.45 -3.19 -9.73
CA ASP A 73 -3.32 -4.02 -10.93
C ASP A 73 -1.91 -4.59 -11.14
N GLU A 74 -0.88 -3.94 -10.57
CA GLU A 74 0.50 -4.44 -10.60
C GLU A 74 0.72 -5.53 -9.55
N TYR A 75 0.14 -5.39 -8.36
CA TYR A 75 0.16 -6.41 -7.32
C TYR A 75 -0.52 -7.71 -7.79
N ASP A 76 -1.68 -7.61 -8.44
CA ASP A 76 -2.45 -8.79 -8.86
C ASP A 76 -1.79 -9.60 -9.98
N GLN A 77 -0.80 -9.04 -10.69
CA GLN A 77 -0.09 -9.76 -11.76
C GLN A 77 0.78 -10.91 -11.25
N TYR A 78 1.14 -10.91 -9.97
CA TYR A 78 2.07 -11.86 -9.37
C TYR A 78 1.43 -12.79 -8.34
N VAL A 79 0.14 -12.62 -8.06
CA VAL A 79 -0.63 -13.55 -7.23
C VAL A 79 -1.10 -14.69 -8.13
N GLU A 80 -0.42 -15.84 -8.08
CA GLU A 80 -0.92 -17.06 -8.72
C GLU A 80 -2.26 -17.49 -8.07
N ASP A 81 -3.22 -17.91 -8.91
CA ASP A 81 -4.55 -18.43 -8.53
C ASP A 81 -4.49 -19.61 -7.53
#